data_AF-J2L515-F1
#
_entry.id   AF-J2L515-F1
#
_cell.length_a   1.000
_cell.length_b   1.000
_cell.length_c   1.000
_cell.angle_alpha   90.00
_cell.angle_beta   90.00
_cell.angle_gamma   90.00
#
_symmetry.space_group_name_H-M   'P 1'
#
loop_
_entity.id
_entity.type
_entity.pdbx_description
1 polymer ?
#
loop_
_entity_poly.entity_id
_entity_poly.type
_entity_poly.pdbx_seq_one_letter_code
_entity_poly.pdbx_strand_id
1 'polypeptide(L)'
;MNAHVRKSDENLPVPSDKGPSDKGPEKGRELVARPPLPPAIAEFQSDAVELEERAPPRVARMTLYCVTALLAAAITWASVSSIDEVVIAPGKLVTTQPTIVVQPLETSIIRTIDVKAGEVVHAGQTLATLDATFSQADVGQLRAKFSALDAQVKRLEAELTGEDYSRIAGSTPDEQLQVQLFGQRRAFYMAQMQNFDQQIAGQSSVLAANRNQEAVLNDRRDNLSQIEATRKKLYEKESGSLLTMLGSRDARLD
;
A
#
# COMPACT_ATOMS: atom_id res chain seq x y z
N MET A 1 -17.01 -30.14 64.68
CA MET A 1 -15.87 -29.94 65.61
C MET A 1 -15.59 -28.45 65.68
N ASN A 2 -15.26 -27.92 66.87
CA ASN A 2 -15.07 -26.49 67.26
C ASN A 2 -16.36 -25.87 67.84
N ALA A 3 -16.70 -26.09 69.11
CA ALA A 3 -16.06 -25.66 70.37
C ALA A 3 -16.35 -24.18 70.73
N HIS A 4 -17.34 -24.05 71.62
CA HIS A 4 -17.66 -23.00 72.59
C HIS A 4 -16.77 -21.76 72.71
N VAL A 5 -17.42 -20.58 72.85
CA VAL A 5 -17.26 -19.70 74.03
C VAL A 5 -18.60 -19.00 74.32
N ARG A 6 -19.05 -19.07 75.59
CA ARG A 6 -20.21 -18.40 76.19
C ARG A 6 -19.86 -16.98 76.65
N LYS A 7 -20.86 -16.08 76.66
CA LYS A 7 -21.18 -15.13 77.77
C LYS A 7 -22.55 -14.47 77.48
N SER A 8 -23.66 -15.10 77.84
CA SER A 8 -24.46 -14.88 79.08
C SER A 8 -25.11 -13.49 79.16
N ASP A 9 -26.29 -13.41 78.55
CA ASP A 9 -27.34 -12.41 78.77
C ASP A 9 -27.88 -12.52 80.20
N GLU A 10 -27.86 -11.43 80.97
CA GLU A 10 -28.52 -11.37 82.28
C GLU A 10 -29.52 -10.22 82.26
N ASN A 11 -30.74 -10.60 81.85
CA ASN A 11 -31.94 -9.79 81.87
C ASN A 11 -32.68 -10.13 83.19
N LEU A 12 -32.80 -9.16 84.09
CA LEU A 12 -33.62 -9.28 85.29
C LEU A 12 -34.99 -8.62 85.05
N PRO A 13 -36.11 -9.29 85.38
CA PRO A 13 -37.45 -8.81 85.08
C PRO A 13 -37.98 -7.82 86.12
N VAL A 14 -38.76 -6.84 85.63
CA VAL A 14 -39.57 -5.91 86.43
C VAL A 14 -40.90 -6.58 86.82
N PRO A 15 -41.37 -6.49 88.07
CA PRO A 15 -42.76 -6.78 88.39
C PRO A 15 -43.59 -5.50 88.36
N SER A 16 -44.50 -5.43 87.38
CA SER A 16 -45.66 -4.54 87.33
C SER A 16 -46.88 -5.31 87.83
N ASP A 17 -47.58 -4.77 88.82
CA ASP A 17 -48.98 -5.07 89.19
C ASP A 17 -49.36 -4.16 90.37
N LYS A 18 -50.53 -3.54 90.51
CA LYS A 18 -51.79 -3.58 89.75
C LYS A 18 -52.64 -2.44 90.32
N GLY A 19 -53.24 -1.60 89.48
CA GLY A 19 -54.40 -0.80 89.88
C GLY A 19 -55.65 -1.68 90.03
N PRO A 20 -56.72 -1.14 90.63
CA PRO A 20 -58.00 -1.15 89.91
C PRO A 20 -58.67 0.24 90.04
N SER A 21 -58.86 0.96 88.94
CA SER A 21 -60.00 0.86 87.99
C SER A 21 -61.29 1.52 88.51
N ASP A 22 -61.66 2.67 87.94
CA ASP A 22 -62.99 2.94 87.40
C ASP A 22 -62.95 4.28 86.62
N LYS A 23 -63.02 4.25 85.28
CA LYS A 23 -64.20 4.43 84.42
C LYS A 23 -64.83 5.83 84.46
N GLY A 24 -64.90 6.43 83.26
CA GLY A 24 -65.95 7.39 82.90
C GLY A 24 -65.46 8.82 82.66
N PRO A 25 -66.12 9.59 81.78
CA PRO A 25 -65.43 10.40 80.78
C PRO A 25 -65.60 11.90 81.02
N GLU A 26 -64.53 12.70 80.96
CA GLU A 26 -64.68 14.16 81.05
C GLU A 26 -63.83 14.94 80.03
N LYS A 27 -64.59 15.48 79.06
CA LYS A 27 -64.44 16.77 78.38
C LYS A 27 -63.35 17.71 78.93
N GLY A 28 -62.64 18.31 77.96
CA GLY A 28 -61.76 19.47 78.03
C GLY A 28 -61.61 20.15 79.40
N ARG A 29 -60.45 19.95 80.03
CA ARG A 29 -60.04 20.75 81.17
C ARG A 29 -59.42 22.06 80.67
N GLU A 30 -60.18 23.14 80.83
CA GLU A 30 -59.64 24.49 80.94
C GLU A 30 -58.38 24.48 81.81
N LEU A 31 -57.33 25.17 81.35
CA LEU A 31 -56.16 25.50 82.16
C LEU A 31 -56.60 26.49 83.24
N VAL A 32 -57.24 25.97 84.29
CA VAL A 32 -57.50 26.70 85.52
C VAL A 32 -56.12 26.98 86.13
N ALA A 33 -55.62 28.20 85.94
CA ALA A 33 -54.50 28.71 86.71
C ALA A 33 -54.91 28.70 88.19
N ARG A 34 -54.46 27.67 88.90
CA ARG A 34 -54.73 27.54 90.34
C ARG A 34 -54.02 28.69 91.06
N PRO A 35 -54.68 29.39 91.99
CA PRO A 35 -54.02 30.42 92.78
C PRO A 35 -52.89 29.78 93.61
N PRO A 36 -51.79 30.51 93.86
CA PRO A 36 -50.65 29.97 94.60
C PRO A 36 -51.11 29.51 95.98
N LEU A 37 -50.79 28.25 96.31
CA LEU A 37 -51.18 27.62 97.56
C LEU A 37 -50.49 28.32 98.76
N PRO A 38 -51.14 28.39 99.94
CA PRO A 38 -50.55 28.96 101.15
C PRO A 38 -49.20 28.31 101.51
N PRO A 39 -48.23 29.07 102.03
CA PRO A 39 -46.83 28.64 102.18
C PRO A 39 -46.64 27.37 103.02
N ALA A 40 -47.53 27.10 103.98
CA ALA A 40 -47.48 25.90 104.81
C ALA A 40 -47.70 24.58 104.03
N ILE A 41 -48.27 24.64 102.82
CA ILE A 41 -48.53 23.46 101.96
C ILE A 41 -47.45 23.30 100.88
N ALA A 42 -46.74 24.38 100.55
CA ALA A 42 -45.63 24.37 99.59
C ALA A 42 -44.40 23.59 100.11
N GLU A 43 -44.19 23.58 101.44
CA GLU A 43 -43.07 22.88 102.09
C GLU A 43 -43.17 21.34 102.03
N PHE A 44 -44.33 20.79 101.64
CA PHE A 44 -44.59 19.34 101.60
C PHE A 44 -44.76 18.77 100.19
N GLN A 45 -44.49 19.56 99.14
CA GLN A 45 -44.46 19.06 97.75
C GLN A 45 -43.04 18.69 97.33
N SER A 46 -42.90 17.70 96.43
CA SER A 46 -41.59 17.24 95.97
C SER A 46 -40.93 18.29 95.08
N ASP A 47 -39.60 18.43 95.21
CA ASP A 47 -38.73 19.34 94.45
C ASP A 47 -38.99 19.36 92.92
N ALA A 48 -39.57 18.28 92.39
CA ALA A 48 -39.93 18.14 90.98
C ALA A 48 -41.00 19.14 90.50
N VAL A 49 -41.95 19.54 91.36
CA VAL A 49 -43.06 20.45 90.97
C VAL A 49 -42.64 21.92 91.07
N GLU A 50 -41.75 22.26 92.01
CA GLU A 50 -41.20 23.61 92.16
C GLU A 50 -40.33 24.03 90.96
N LEU A 51 -39.69 23.06 90.29
CA LEU A 51 -38.89 23.31 89.09
C LEU A 51 -39.73 23.56 87.83
N GLU A 52 -40.95 23.03 87.77
CA GLU A 52 -41.83 23.13 86.59
C GLU A 52 -42.60 24.46 86.53
N GLU A 53 -42.93 25.06 87.68
CA GLU A 53 -43.59 26.39 87.75
C GLU A 53 -42.62 27.58 87.69
N ARG A 54 -41.30 27.36 87.68
CA ARG A 54 -40.31 28.44 87.53
C ARG A 54 -40.24 28.90 86.08
N ALA A 55 -40.65 30.15 85.83
CA ALA A 55 -40.42 30.80 84.54
C ALA A 55 -38.93 30.70 84.17
N PRO A 56 -38.58 30.23 82.94
CA PRO A 56 -37.19 29.90 82.61
C PRO A 56 -36.28 31.13 82.79
N PRO A 57 -35.13 30.95 83.47
CA PRO A 57 -34.27 32.07 83.85
C PRO A 57 -33.75 32.81 82.61
N ARG A 58 -33.63 34.14 82.71
CA ARG A 58 -33.20 35.01 81.59
C ARG A 58 -31.87 34.57 80.95
N VAL A 59 -31.01 33.91 81.73
CA VAL A 59 -29.74 33.34 81.27
C VAL A 59 -29.95 32.25 80.21
N ALA A 60 -30.95 31.36 80.38
CA ALA A 60 -31.25 30.31 79.41
C ALA A 60 -31.81 30.86 78.08
N ARG A 61 -32.49 32.03 78.12
CA ARG A 61 -32.91 32.73 76.89
C ARG A 61 -31.73 33.43 76.21
N MET A 62 -30.83 34.03 76.98
CA MET A 62 -29.60 34.63 76.42
C MET A 62 -28.70 33.59 75.75
N THR A 63 -28.53 32.41 76.34
CA THR A 63 -27.74 31.33 75.73
C THR A 63 -28.36 30.86 74.42
N LEU A 64 -29.70 30.72 74.37
CA LEU A 64 -30.41 30.40 73.13
C LEU A 64 -30.14 31.43 72.03
N TYR A 65 -30.34 32.73 72.31
CA TYR A 65 -30.10 33.78 71.30
C TYR A 65 -28.63 33.86 70.87
N CYS A 66 -27.68 33.66 71.78
CA CYS A 66 -26.26 33.64 71.47
C CYS A 66 -25.91 32.50 70.49
N VAL A 67 -26.40 31.28 70.76
CA VAL A 67 -26.21 30.13 69.87
C VAL A 67 -26.87 30.39 68.51
N THR A 68 -28.08 30.96 68.51
CA THR A 68 -28.80 31.28 67.27
C THR A 68 -28.04 32.32 66.43
N ALA A 69 -27.50 33.35 67.07
CA ALA A 69 -26.71 34.39 66.40
C ALA A 69 -25.39 33.84 65.84
N LEU A 70 -24.72 32.94 66.57
CA LEU A 70 -23.49 32.29 66.10
C LEU A 70 -23.75 31.41 64.89
N LEU A 71 -24.84 30.64 64.89
CA LEU A 71 -25.26 29.85 63.72
C LEU A 71 -25.59 30.74 62.53
N ALA A 72 -26.34 31.82 62.73
CA ALA A 72 -26.65 32.77 61.67
C ALA A 72 -25.38 33.42 61.08
N ALA A 73 -24.41 33.78 61.93
CA ALA A 73 -23.13 34.34 61.51
C ALA A 73 -22.30 33.33 60.70
N ALA A 74 -22.22 32.07 61.15
CA ALA A 74 -21.52 31.01 60.43
C ALA A 74 -22.14 30.71 59.06
N ILE A 75 -23.48 30.68 58.97
CA ILE A 75 -24.20 30.48 57.71
C ILE A 75 -23.95 31.66 56.77
N THR A 76 -24.03 32.90 57.26
CA THR A 76 -23.77 34.11 56.47
C THR A 76 -22.33 34.14 55.96
N TRP A 77 -21.37 33.74 56.80
CA TRP A 77 -19.97 33.64 56.41
C TRP A 77 -19.74 32.55 55.35
N ALA A 78 -20.29 31.35 55.55
CA ALA A 78 -20.16 30.25 54.59
C ALA A 78 -20.83 30.54 53.24
N SER A 79 -21.87 31.39 53.21
CA SER A 79 -22.54 31.79 51.96
C SER A 79 -21.84 32.90 51.19
N VAL A 80 -20.98 33.69 51.85
CA VAL A 80 -20.17 34.75 51.20
C VAL A 80 -18.74 34.29 50.92
N SER A 81 -18.25 33.27 51.64
CA SER A 81 -16.88 32.79 51.51
C SER A 81 -16.71 31.92 50.25
N SER A 82 -15.95 32.43 49.28
CA SER A 82 -15.48 31.65 48.15
C SER A 82 -14.19 30.93 48.50
N ILE A 83 -14.15 29.61 48.30
CA ILE A 83 -12.93 28.81 48.39
C ILE A 83 -12.40 28.60 46.97
N ASP A 84 -11.18 29.08 46.74
CA ASP A 84 -10.47 28.86 45.49
C ASP A 84 -9.90 27.44 45.49
N GLU A 85 -10.47 26.57 44.64
CA GLU A 85 -9.94 25.24 44.41
C GLU A 85 -8.98 25.27 43.20
N VAL A 86 -7.70 25.01 43.45
CA VAL A 86 -6.71 24.86 42.39
C VAL A 86 -6.59 23.38 42.01
N VAL A 87 -7.19 23.03 40.88
CA VAL A 87 -7.07 21.67 40.32
C VAL A 87 -5.81 21.57 39.48
N ILE A 88 -4.82 20.82 39.97
CA ILE A 88 -3.61 20.50 39.21
C ILE A 88 -3.87 19.22 38.41
N ALA A 89 -4.08 19.36 37.10
CA ALA A 89 -4.23 18.23 36.19
C ALA A 89 -2.97 18.08 35.31
N PRO A 90 -2.38 16.87 35.21
CA PRO A 90 -1.27 16.64 34.28
C PRO A 90 -1.79 16.66 32.83
N GLY A 91 -1.52 17.76 32.12
CA GLY A 91 -1.73 17.87 30.68
C GLY A 91 -0.48 17.46 29.91
N LYS A 92 -0.65 16.69 28.83
CA LYS A 92 0.43 16.42 27.87
C LYS A 92 0.20 17.26 26.62
N LEU A 93 1.14 18.13 26.28
CA LEU A 93 1.18 18.81 25.00
C LEU A 93 1.50 17.77 23.92
N VAL A 94 0.51 17.45 23.09
CA VAL A 94 0.68 16.64 21.89
C VAL A 94 0.66 17.56 20.68
N THR A 95 1.50 17.27 19.69
CA THR A 95 1.47 17.98 18.42
C THR A 95 0.18 17.66 17.67
N THR A 96 -0.39 18.66 16.98
CA THR A 96 -1.61 18.49 16.17
C THR A 96 -1.41 17.48 15.03
N GLN A 97 -0.16 17.29 14.60
CA GLN A 97 0.21 16.38 13.51
C GLN A 97 1.23 15.33 14.00
N PRO A 98 1.17 14.11 13.45
CA PRO A 98 2.14 13.07 13.75
C PRO A 98 3.52 13.43 13.18
N THR A 99 4.57 12.98 13.85
CA THR A 99 5.94 13.10 13.35
C THR A 99 6.12 12.29 12.06
N ILE A 100 6.52 12.96 10.97
CA ILE A 100 6.83 12.31 9.69
C ILE A 100 8.34 12.07 9.63
N VAL A 101 8.75 10.81 9.44
CA VAL A 101 10.15 10.46 9.23
C VAL A 101 10.42 10.43 7.73
N VAL A 102 11.24 11.38 7.25
CA VAL A 102 11.67 11.43 5.85
C VAL A 102 12.87 10.51 5.68
N GLN A 103 12.73 9.50 4.82
CA GLN A 103 13.79 8.53 4.52
C GLN A 103 14.18 8.60 3.03
N PRO A 104 15.47 8.46 2.70
CA PRO A 104 15.90 8.31 1.31
C PRO A 104 15.27 7.07 0.68
N LEU A 105 14.96 7.15 -0.62
CA LEU A 105 14.50 5.99 -1.40
C LEU A 105 15.63 4.96 -1.60
N GLU A 106 16.87 5.45 -1.68
CA GLU A 106 18.08 4.66 -1.91
C GLU A 106 19.11 4.94 -0.83
N THR A 107 19.86 3.90 -0.42
CA THR A 107 20.97 4.07 0.52
C THR A 107 22.12 4.78 -0.20
N SER A 108 22.44 6.00 0.22
CA SER A 108 23.46 6.82 -0.44
C SER A 108 24.23 7.66 0.57
N ILE A 109 25.39 8.17 0.15
CA ILE A 109 26.26 8.98 0.99
C ILE A 109 25.66 10.39 1.09
N ILE A 110 25.52 10.93 2.29
CA ILE A 110 25.06 12.31 2.50
C ILE A 110 26.20 13.26 2.13
N ARG A 111 25.93 14.20 1.21
CA ARG A 111 26.90 15.22 0.79
C ARG A 111 26.75 16.49 1.63
N THR A 112 25.53 16.99 1.77
CA THR A 112 25.21 18.15 2.62
C THR A 112 23.91 17.93 3.37
N ILE A 113 23.81 18.53 4.55
CA ILE A 113 22.56 18.68 5.30
C ILE A 113 22.30 20.18 5.34
N ASP A 114 21.21 20.61 4.71
CA ASP A 114 20.94 22.02 4.44
C ASP A 114 20.05 22.66 5.52
N VAL A 115 19.69 21.90 6.55
CA VAL A 115 18.80 22.31 7.65
C VAL A 115 19.38 21.97 9.03
N LYS A 116 18.97 22.72 10.05
CA LYS A 116 19.36 22.50 11.46
C LYS A 116 18.19 21.98 12.31
N ALA A 117 18.51 21.32 13.42
CA ALA A 117 17.50 20.88 14.37
C ALA A 117 16.71 22.06 14.93
N GLY A 118 15.38 22.01 14.83
CA GLY A 118 14.47 23.08 15.26
C GLY A 118 14.16 24.13 14.19
N GLU A 119 14.72 24.01 12.99
CA GLU A 119 14.41 24.88 11.86
C GLU A 119 13.01 24.57 11.26
N VAL A 120 12.26 25.62 10.91
CA VAL A 120 10.94 25.49 10.28
C VAL A 120 11.12 25.32 8.78
N VAL A 121 10.66 24.18 8.24
CA VAL A 121 10.80 23.82 6.83
C VAL A 121 9.46 23.84 6.10
N HIS A 122 9.50 24.12 4.80
CA HIS A 122 8.31 24.15 3.94
C HIS A 122 8.26 22.92 3.03
N ALA A 123 7.07 22.58 2.53
CA ALA A 123 6.90 21.48 1.58
C ALA A 123 7.72 21.73 0.30
N GLY A 124 8.52 20.75 -0.10
CA GLY A 124 9.40 20.84 -1.28
C GLY A 124 10.77 21.47 -1.03
N GLN A 125 11.06 21.93 0.20
CA GLN A 125 12.38 22.42 0.56
C GLN A 125 13.40 21.27 0.62
N THR A 126 14.56 21.47 0.00
CA THR A 126 15.68 20.53 0.09
C THR A 126 16.19 20.47 1.53
N LEU A 127 16.17 19.28 2.13
CA LEU A 127 16.63 19.06 3.51
C LEU A 127 18.08 18.57 3.56
N ALA A 128 18.44 17.70 2.62
CA ALA A 128 19.78 17.15 2.47
C ALA A 128 20.03 16.82 1.01
N THR A 129 21.29 16.97 0.58
CA THR A 129 21.74 16.56 -0.73
C THR A 129 22.55 15.28 -0.61
N LEU A 130 22.17 14.27 -1.40
CA LEU A 130 22.84 12.97 -1.45
C LEU A 130 23.91 12.96 -2.55
N ASP A 131 24.89 12.07 -2.44
CA ASP A 131 25.90 11.89 -3.48
C ASP A 131 25.29 11.21 -4.71
N ALA A 132 25.11 12.00 -5.78
CA ALA A 132 24.52 11.56 -7.02
C ALA A 132 25.51 10.83 -7.96
N THR A 133 26.75 10.55 -7.54
CA THR A 133 27.78 9.96 -8.42
C THR A 133 27.32 8.67 -9.10
N PHE A 134 26.76 7.73 -8.33
CA PHE A 134 26.26 6.46 -8.89
C PHE A 134 25.03 6.67 -9.79
N SER A 135 24.04 7.44 -9.33
CA SER A 135 22.84 7.72 -10.13
C SER A 135 23.16 8.46 -11.43
N GLN A 136 24.14 9.37 -11.41
CA GLN A 136 24.59 10.08 -12.61
C GLN A 136 25.36 9.16 -13.57
N ALA A 137 26.20 8.26 -13.04
CA ALA A 137 26.88 7.26 -13.85
C ALA A 137 25.88 6.31 -14.53
N ASP A 138 24.87 5.84 -13.79
CA ASP A 138 23.81 4.98 -14.32
C ASP A 138 23.01 5.70 -15.41
N VAL A 139 22.57 6.94 -15.16
CA VAL A 139 21.87 7.75 -16.16
C VAL A 139 22.74 7.98 -17.40
N GLY A 140 24.04 8.24 -17.22
CA GLY A 140 24.99 8.38 -18.33
C GLY A 140 25.10 7.10 -19.15
N GLN A 141 25.24 5.95 -18.49
CA GLN A 141 25.32 4.65 -19.15
C GLN A 141 24.03 4.31 -19.89
N LEU A 142 22.86 4.55 -19.28
CA LEU A 142 21.56 4.30 -19.90
C LEU A 142 21.34 5.21 -21.10
N ARG A 143 21.72 6.49 -21.03
CA ARG A 143 21.64 7.42 -22.15
C ARG A 143 22.52 7.00 -23.32
N ALA A 144 23.75 6.55 -23.06
CA ALA A 144 24.65 6.04 -24.10
C ALA A 144 24.13 4.74 -24.74
N LYS A 145 23.56 3.83 -23.94
CA LYS A 145 22.89 2.64 -24.48
C LYS A 145 21.68 3.00 -25.33
N PHE A 146 20.89 3.97 -24.87
CA PHE A 146 19.72 4.46 -25.58
C PHE A 146 20.10 5.08 -26.93
N SER A 147 21.11 5.96 -26.99
CA SER A 147 21.56 6.56 -28.27
C SER A 147 22.04 5.51 -29.26
N ALA A 148 22.82 4.53 -28.81
CA ALA A 148 23.30 3.45 -29.66
C ALA A 148 22.17 2.57 -30.21
N LEU A 149 21.19 2.22 -29.37
CA LEU A 149 20.03 1.41 -29.76
C LEU A 149 19.07 2.19 -30.66
N ASP A 150 18.82 3.46 -30.36
CA ASP A 150 17.97 4.33 -31.17
C ASP A 150 18.53 4.48 -32.60
N ALA A 151 19.84 4.72 -32.73
CA ALA A 151 20.52 4.74 -34.02
C ALA A 151 20.40 3.40 -34.77
N GLN A 152 20.50 2.28 -34.04
CA GLN A 152 20.34 0.94 -34.63
C GLN A 152 18.91 0.70 -35.14
N VAL A 153 17.90 1.09 -34.35
CA VAL A 153 16.48 0.96 -34.73
C VAL A 153 16.20 1.79 -35.99
N LYS A 154 16.60 3.06 -36.01
CA LYS A 154 16.42 3.93 -37.18
C LYS A 154 17.09 3.36 -38.44
N ARG A 155 18.29 2.77 -38.30
CA ARG A 155 18.96 2.09 -39.43
C ARG A 155 18.15 0.90 -39.92
N LEU A 156 17.66 0.06 -39.02
CA LEU A 156 16.87 -1.12 -39.36
C LEU A 156 15.53 -0.75 -40.00
N GLU A 157 14.88 0.31 -39.51
CA GLU A 157 13.67 0.85 -40.13
C GLU A 157 13.94 1.33 -41.55
N ALA A 158 15.03 2.06 -41.77
CA ALA A 158 15.46 2.47 -43.12
C ALA A 158 15.79 1.28 -44.03
N GLU A 159 16.47 0.24 -43.50
CA GLU A 159 16.71 -1.01 -44.24
C GLU A 159 15.40 -1.69 -44.64
N LEU A 160 14.38 -1.65 -43.78
CA LEU A 160 13.09 -2.30 -44.01
C LEU A 160 12.20 -1.52 -45.01
N THR A 161 12.23 -0.19 -44.97
CA THR A 161 11.50 0.66 -45.93
C THR A 161 12.24 0.85 -47.25
N GLY A 162 13.52 0.46 -47.32
CA GLY A 162 14.38 0.68 -48.47
C GLY A 162 14.90 2.12 -48.59
N GLU A 163 14.78 2.92 -47.53
CA GLU A 163 15.32 4.28 -47.46
C GLU A 163 16.83 4.28 -47.19
N ASP A 164 17.51 5.36 -47.62
CA ASP A 164 18.93 5.51 -47.36
C ASP A 164 19.15 6.13 -45.98
N TYR A 165 19.56 5.29 -45.02
CA TYR A 165 19.84 5.71 -43.64
C TYR A 165 20.82 6.90 -43.57
N SER A 166 21.77 7.00 -44.51
CA SER A 166 22.76 8.09 -44.52
C SER A 166 22.16 9.49 -44.69
N ARG A 167 20.93 9.60 -45.21
CA ARG A 167 20.23 10.88 -45.41
C ARG A 167 19.45 11.33 -44.18
N ILE A 168 19.04 10.39 -43.33
CA ILE A 168 18.25 10.66 -42.13
C ILE A 168 19.09 10.62 -40.85
N ALA A 169 20.28 10.01 -40.91
CA ALA A 169 21.20 9.95 -39.79
C ALA A 169 21.68 11.36 -39.38
N GLY A 170 21.74 11.59 -38.07
CA GLY A 170 22.34 12.80 -37.51
C GLY A 170 23.87 12.74 -37.49
N SER A 171 24.47 13.64 -36.70
CA SER A 171 25.94 13.76 -36.55
C SER A 171 26.49 13.09 -35.29
N THR A 172 25.71 12.28 -34.59
CA THR A 172 26.20 11.59 -33.40
C THR A 172 27.19 10.48 -33.76
N PRO A 173 28.20 10.17 -32.92
CA PRO A 173 29.16 9.11 -33.21
C PRO A 173 28.50 7.74 -33.45
N ASP A 174 27.46 7.41 -32.66
CA ASP A 174 26.70 6.17 -32.80
C ASP A 174 25.97 6.10 -34.15
N GLU A 175 25.32 7.19 -34.59
CA GLU A 175 24.65 7.24 -35.88
C GLU A 175 25.65 7.13 -37.04
N GLN A 176 26.81 7.80 -36.96
CA GLN A 176 27.86 7.69 -37.98
C GLN A 176 28.39 6.27 -38.12
N LEU A 177 28.57 5.55 -37.01
CA LEU A 177 28.92 4.12 -37.05
C LEU A 177 27.84 3.31 -37.76
N GLN A 178 26.55 3.57 -37.46
CA GLN A 178 25.45 2.88 -38.13
C GLN A 178 25.38 3.20 -39.64
N VAL A 179 25.74 4.41 -40.07
CA VAL A 179 25.85 4.77 -41.51
C VAL A 179 26.92 3.93 -42.21
N GLN A 180 28.09 3.75 -41.60
CA GLN A 180 29.14 2.90 -42.15
C GLN A 180 28.69 1.43 -42.26
N LEU A 181 28.04 0.92 -41.21
CA LEU A 181 27.48 -0.44 -41.19
C LEU A 181 26.39 -0.63 -42.26
N PHE A 182 25.51 0.37 -42.44
CA PHE A 182 24.49 0.36 -43.49
C PHE A 182 25.13 0.26 -44.88
N GLY A 183 26.15 1.07 -45.16
CA GLY A 183 26.88 1.03 -46.42
C GLY A 183 27.54 -0.35 -46.70
N GLN A 184 28.17 -0.93 -45.68
CA GLN A 184 28.77 -2.27 -45.78
C GLN A 184 27.72 -3.35 -46.05
N ARG A 185 26.59 -3.34 -45.33
CA ARG A 185 25.48 -4.30 -45.52
C ARG A 185 24.86 -4.16 -46.91
N ARG A 186 24.64 -2.93 -47.38
CA ARG A 186 24.10 -2.68 -48.72
C ARG A 186 25.05 -3.19 -49.82
N ALA A 187 26.35 -2.93 -49.69
CA ALA A 187 27.34 -3.43 -50.62
C ALA A 187 27.41 -4.96 -50.63
N PHE A 188 27.36 -5.60 -49.45
CA PHE A 188 27.31 -7.06 -49.34
C PHE A 188 26.06 -7.64 -50.00
N TYR A 189 24.90 -7.05 -49.75
CA TYR A 189 23.64 -7.47 -50.37
C TYR A 189 23.69 -7.37 -51.90
N MET A 190 24.21 -6.26 -52.44
CA MET A 190 24.36 -6.07 -53.88
C MET A 190 25.32 -7.10 -54.49
N ALA A 191 26.46 -7.36 -53.85
CA ALA A 191 27.41 -8.37 -54.30
C ALA A 191 26.80 -9.78 -54.28
N GLN A 192 26.00 -10.10 -53.26
CA GLN A 192 25.30 -11.37 -53.14
C GLN A 192 24.25 -11.54 -54.25
N MET A 193 23.48 -10.49 -54.55
CA MET A 193 22.54 -10.47 -55.67
C MET A 193 23.25 -10.71 -57.00
N GLN A 194 24.35 -9.98 -57.25
CA GLN A 194 25.15 -10.15 -58.47
C GLN A 194 25.70 -11.58 -58.59
N ASN A 195 26.12 -12.20 -57.49
CA ASN A 195 26.58 -13.58 -57.51
C ASN A 195 25.46 -14.55 -57.88
N PHE A 196 24.25 -14.35 -57.34
CA PHE A 196 23.08 -15.16 -57.73
C PHE A 196 22.72 -14.97 -59.20
N ASP A 197 22.75 -13.73 -59.72
CA ASP A 197 22.49 -13.45 -61.13
C ASP A 197 23.50 -14.17 -62.04
N GLN A 198 24.78 -14.18 -61.66
CA GLN A 198 25.82 -14.92 -62.38
C GLN A 198 25.59 -16.43 -62.35
N GLN A 199 25.19 -16.99 -61.21
CA GLN A 199 24.85 -18.41 -61.10
C GLN A 199 23.65 -18.77 -61.98
N ILE A 200 22.59 -17.96 -61.98
CA ILE A 200 21.40 -18.14 -62.81
C ILE A 200 21.78 -18.07 -64.29
N ALA A 201 22.57 -17.07 -64.69
CA ALA A 201 23.05 -16.93 -66.07
C ALA A 201 23.89 -18.14 -66.50
N GLY A 202 24.80 -18.61 -65.64
CA GLY A 202 25.59 -19.82 -65.89
C GLY A 202 24.72 -21.06 -66.07
N GLN A 203 23.76 -21.30 -65.15
CA GLN A 203 22.84 -22.43 -65.24
C GLN A 203 21.94 -22.37 -66.47
N SER A 204 21.45 -21.18 -66.83
CA SER A 204 20.65 -20.99 -68.05
C SER A 204 21.44 -21.32 -69.33
N SER A 205 22.74 -21.00 -69.34
CA SER A 205 23.64 -21.32 -70.46
C SER A 205 23.87 -22.83 -70.58
N VAL A 206 24.03 -23.53 -69.45
CA VAL A 206 24.13 -24.99 -69.41
C VAL A 206 22.83 -25.64 -69.88
N LEU A 207 21.67 -25.15 -69.43
CA LEU A 207 20.37 -25.66 -69.89
C LEU A 207 20.17 -25.45 -71.39
N ALA A 208 20.58 -24.31 -71.94
CA ALA A 208 20.53 -24.05 -73.37
C ALA A 208 21.45 -25.00 -74.16
N ALA A 209 22.68 -25.23 -73.69
CA ALA A 209 23.61 -26.17 -74.30
C ALA A 209 23.06 -27.61 -74.27
N ASN A 210 22.51 -28.05 -73.15
CA ASN A 210 21.89 -29.37 -73.01
C ASN A 210 20.69 -29.54 -73.95
N ARG A 211 19.82 -28.53 -74.09
CA ARG A 211 18.70 -28.56 -75.05
C ARG A 211 19.18 -28.67 -76.50
N ASN A 212 20.24 -27.96 -76.85
CA ASN A 212 20.84 -28.08 -78.18
C ASN A 212 21.41 -29.48 -78.41
N GLN A 213 22.03 -30.06 -77.39
CA GLN A 213 22.56 -31.42 -77.45
C GLN A 213 21.46 -32.48 -77.54
N GLU A 214 20.34 -32.31 -76.83
CA GLU A 214 19.13 -33.13 -76.99
C GLU A 214 18.60 -33.06 -78.43
N ALA A 215 18.53 -31.87 -79.02
CA ALA A 215 18.10 -31.71 -80.42
C ALA A 215 19.01 -32.48 -81.39
N VAL A 216 20.33 -32.33 -81.26
CA VAL A 216 21.31 -33.05 -82.09
C VAL A 216 21.22 -34.56 -81.90
N LEU A 217 21.04 -35.04 -80.66
CA LEU A 217 20.87 -36.47 -80.37
C LEU A 217 19.56 -37.02 -80.94
N ASN A 218 18.47 -36.26 -80.90
CA ASN A 218 17.21 -36.63 -81.54
C ASN A 218 17.36 -36.72 -83.07
N ASP A 219 18.01 -35.74 -83.71
CA ASP A 219 18.29 -35.78 -85.14
C ASP A 219 19.16 -37.00 -85.52
N ARG A 220 20.17 -37.31 -84.71
CA ARG A 220 21.02 -38.49 -84.92
C ARG A 220 20.21 -39.78 -84.81
N ARG A 221 19.34 -39.88 -83.81
CA ARG A 221 18.43 -41.03 -83.63
C ARG A 221 17.52 -41.21 -84.84
N ASP A 222 16.93 -40.12 -85.34
CA ASP A 222 16.02 -40.16 -86.48
C ASP A 222 16.72 -40.64 -87.74
N ASN A 223 17.93 -40.12 -88.02
CA ASN A 223 18.78 -40.57 -89.13
C ASN A 223 19.13 -42.07 -89.02
N LEU A 224 19.52 -42.55 -87.84
CA LEU A 224 19.81 -43.98 -87.62
C LEU A 224 18.57 -44.85 -87.86
N SER A 225 17.39 -44.40 -87.44
CA SER A 225 16.12 -45.08 -87.71
C SER A 225 15.80 -45.18 -89.21
N GLN A 226 16.08 -44.12 -89.97
CA GLN A 226 15.87 -44.10 -91.43
C GLN A 226 16.82 -45.06 -92.15
N ILE A 227 18.09 -45.13 -91.71
CA ILE A 227 19.07 -46.10 -92.22
C ILE A 227 18.61 -47.52 -91.91
N GLU A 228 18.18 -47.81 -90.68
CA GLU A 228 17.64 -49.13 -90.29
C GLU A 228 16.43 -49.51 -91.16
N ALA A 229 15.45 -48.60 -91.31
CA ALA A 229 14.25 -48.83 -92.11
C ALA A 229 14.59 -49.10 -93.59
N THR A 230 15.55 -48.37 -94.15
CA THR A 230 16.02 -48.58 -95.52
C THR A 230 16.73 -49.92 -95.67
N ARG A 231 17.61 -50.29 -94.72
CA ARG A 231 18.29 -51.59 -94.72
C ARG A 231 17.32 -52.76 -94.55
N LYS A 232 16.30 -52.60 -93.70
CA LYS A 232 15.21 -53.59 -93.55
C LYS A 232 14.49 -53.81 -94.89
N LYS A 233 14.12 -52.74 -95.60
CA LYS A 233 13.50 -52.84 -96.93
C LYS A 233 14.40 -53.52 -97.97
N LEU A 234 15.70 -53.27 -97.93
CA LEU A 234 16.66 -53.90 -98.85
C LEU A 234 16.85 -55.40 -98.56
N TYR A 235 16.82 -55.79 -97.28
CA TYR A 235 16.83 -57.19 -96.86
C TYR A 235 15.55 -57.94 -97.26
N GLU A 236 14.38 -57.34 -97.04
CA GLU A 236 13.08 -57.91 -97.45
C GLU A 236 12.98 -58.12 -98.97
N LYS A 237 13.70 -57.33 -99.77
CA LYS A 237 13.80 -57.47 -101.23
C LYS A 237 14.92 -58.43 -101.68
N GLU A 238 15.49 -59.22 -100.76
CA GLU A 238 16.61 -60.16 -100.98
C GLU A 238 17.90 -59.52 -101.56
N SER A 239 18.00 -58.20 -101.53
CA SER A 239 19.09 -57.42 -102.13
C SER A 239 20.14 -56.95 -101.11
N GLY A 240 20.00 -57.31 -99.84
CA GLY A 240 20.85 -56.86 -98.73
C GLY A 240 21.27 -57.98 -97.76
N SER A 241 22.37 -57.76 -97.03
CA SER A 241 22.94 -58.72 -96.06
C SER A 241 22.33 -58.57 -94.65
N LEU A 242 21.94 -59.68 -94.02
CA LEU A 242 21.40 -59.73 -92.65
C LEU A 242 22.36 -59.13 -91.61
N LEU A 243 23.67 -59.34 -91.76
CA LEU A 243 24.69 -58.81 -90.86
C LEU A 243 24.66 -57.27 -90.83
N THR A 244 24.46 -56.65 -92.00
CA THR A 244 24.39 -55.19 -92.12
C THR A 244 23.11 -54.61 -91.52
N MET A 245 22.01 -55.37 -91.50
CA MET A 245 20.75 -54.99 -90.87
C MET A 245 20.85 -55.07 -89.34
N LEU A 246 21.44 -56.15 -88.81
CA LEU A 246 21.68 -56.29 -87.37
C LEU A 246 22.64 -55.21 -86.84
N GLY A 247 23.69 -54.89 -87.60
CA GLY A 247 24.61 -53.80 -87.24
C GLY A 247 23.96 -52.42 -87.18
N SER A 248 22.98 -52.13 -88.04
CA SER A 248 22.21 -50.87 -87.94
C SER A 248 21.23 -50.85 -86.78
N ARG A 249 20.73 -52.02 -86.35
CA ARG A 249 19.85 -52.12 -85.18
C ARG A 249 20.63 -51.90 -83.89
N ASP A 250 21.84 -52.45 -83.81
CA ASP A 250 22.76 -52.28 -82.68
C ASP A 250 23.14 -50.81 -82.51
N ALA A 251 23.55 -50.16 -83.60
CA ALA A 251 23.92 -48.74 -83.62
C ALA A 251 22.78 -47.75 -83.29
N ARG A 252 21.51 -48.21 -83.23
CA ARG A 252 20.35 -47.41 -82.79
C ARG A 252 19.99 -47.66 -81.32
N LEU A 253 20.42 -48.80 -80.77
CA LEU A 253 20.19 -49.16 -79.38
C LEU A 253 21.28 -48.57 -78.46
N ASP A 254 22.49 -48.38 -79.00
CA ASP A 254 23.55 -47.52 -78.45
C ASP A 254 23.24 -46.02 -78.63
#